data_AF-A0A9E5F1W1-F1
#
_entry.id   AF-A0A9E5F1W1-F1
#
_cell.length_a   1.000
_cell.length_b   1.000
_cell.length_c   1.000
_cell.angle_alpha   90.00
_cell.angle_beta   90.00
_cell.angle_gamma   90.00
#
_symmetry.space_group_name_H-M   'P 1'
#
loop_
_entity.id
_entity.type
_entity.pdbx_description
1 polymer ?
#
loop_
_entity_poly.entity_id
_entity_poly.type
_entity_poly.pdbx_seq_one_letter_code
_entity_poly.pdbx_strand_id
1 'polypeptide(L)' 'MPDITMCANQACPLRHDCYRFIAIPSQYQSYADFKFEVGASGAKCDSYWTIKKEVSVRNAYDFDQGAARTTSKE' A
#
# COMPACT_ATOMS: atom_id res chain seq x y z
N MET A 1 -16.88 8.51 6.40
CA MET A 1 -15.86 9.20 7.20
C MET A 1 -15.24 8.16 8.11
N PRO A 2 -13.98 7.75 7.90
CA PRO A 2 -13.33 6.83 8.83
C PRO A 2 -13.20 7.51 10.20
N ASP A 3 -13.62 6.82 11.26
CA ASP A 3 -13.43 7.28 12.63
C ASP A 3 -11.98 6.97 13.05
N ILE A 4 -11.03 7.80 12.60
CA ILE A 4 -9.62 7.63 12.88
C ILE A 4 -8.97 8.96 13.28
N THR A 5 -7.94 8.89 14.11
CA THR A 5 -7.10 10.06 14.38
C THR A 5 -6.07 10.22 13.24
N MET A 6 -6.11 11.37 12.58
CA MET A 6 -5.17 11.74 11.52
C MET A 6 -3.77 11.97 12.08
N CYS A 7 -2.74 11.67 11.27
CA CYS A 7 -1.35 11.96 11.62
C CYS A 7 -0.92 13.30 11.01
N ALA A 8 -0.46 14.24 11.86
CA ALA A 8 0.04 15.54 11.41
C ALA A 8 1.56 15.57 11.16
N ASN A 9 2.27 14.50 11.50
CA ASN A 9 3.72 14.47 11.48
C ASN A 9 4.28 14.37 10.05
N GLN A 10 4.69 15.51 9.49
CA GLN A 10 5.25 15.60 8.15
C GLN A 10 6.69 15.05 8.05
N ALA A 11 7.42 14.92 9.16
CA ALA A 11 8.79 14.40 9.15
C ALA A 11 8.85 12.86 9.13
N CYS A 12 7.70 12.18 9.28
CA CYS A 12 7.65 10.72 9.30
C CYS A 12 7.97 10.12 7.92
N PRO A 13 8.98 9.25 7.80
CA PRO A 13 9.32 8.61 6.52
C PRO A 13 8.23 7.64 6.04
N LEU A 14 7.39 7.13 6.95
CA LEU A 14 6.28 6.22 6.64
C LEU A 14 5.00 6.94 6.19
N ARG A 15 4.99 8.28 6.11
CA ARG A 15 3.78 9.08 5.88
C ARG A 15 3.04 8.72 4.59
N HIS A 16 3.75 8.31 3.53
CA HIS A 16 3.14 7.99 2.25
C HIS A 16 2.49 6.59 2.21
N ASP A 17 2.87 5.71 3.13
CA ASP A 17 2.35 4.35 3.25
C ASP A 17 1.41 4.18 4.46
N CYS A 18 1.22 5.24 5.25
CA CYS A 18 0.37 5.25 6.44
C CYS A 18 -1.03 5.81 6.13
N TYR A 19 -2.07 4.99 6.32
CA TYR A 19 -3.46 5.38 6.09
C TYR A 19 -3.87 6.61 6.92
N ARG A 20 -3.36 6.76 8.16
CA ARG A 20 -3.65 7.92 9.02
C ARG A 20 -3.15 9.26 8.46
N PHE A 21 -2.17 9.25 7.58
CA PHE A 21 -1.62 10.48 6.99
C PHE A 21 -2.29 10.81 5.65
N ILE A 22 -2.55 9.79 4.83
CA ILE A 22 -3.14 9.98 3.49
C ILE A 22 -4.67 10.01 3.47
N ALA A 23 -5.33 9.64 4.56
CA ALA A 23 -6.79 9.62 4.62
C ALA A 23 -7.37 11.02 4.34
N ILE A 24 -8.51 11.06 3.65
CA ILE A 24 -9.19 12.32 3.34
C ILE A 24 -9.73 12.90 4.65
N PRO A 25 -9.27 14.11 5.06
CA PRO A 25 -9.73 14.71 6.31
C PRO A 25 -11.17 15.16 6.19
N SER A 26 -11.87 15.20 7.33
CA SER A 26 -13.14 15.89 7.42
C SER A 26 -13.34 16.46 8.81
N GLN A 27 -14.16 17.49 8.94
CA GLN A 27 -15.27 17.41 9.89
C GLN A 27 -14.92 17.15 11.36
N TYR A 28 -15.02 15.86 11.66
CA TYR A 28 -15.05 15.25 12.97
C TYR A 28 -13.74 14.55 13.36
N GLN A 29 -12.78 14.44 12.43
CA GLN A 29 -11.52 13.75 12.72
C GLN A 29 -10.55 14.66 13.47
N SER A 30 -9.93 14.12 14.52
CA SER A 30 -8.86 14.78 15.26
C SER A 30 -7.51 14.52 14.62
N TYR A 31 -6.58 15.47 14.78
CA TYR A 31 -5.17 15.30 14.43
C TYR A 31 -4.33 15.03 15.67
N ALA A 32 -3.35 14.13 15.55
CA ALA A 32 -2.35 13.89 16.56
C ALA A 32 -0.95 13.82 15.94
N ASP A 33 0.04 14.19 16.75
CA ASP A 33 1.45 14.05 16.38
C ASP A 33 1.97 12.69 16.89
N PHE A 34 1.87 11.68 16.03
CA PHE A 34 2.38 10.35 16.36
C PHE A 34 3.91 10.35 16.28
N LYS A 35 4.54 9.88 17.35
CA LYS A 35 5.98 9.67 17.39
C LYS A 35 6.35 8.45 16.55
N PHE A 36 7.47 8.56 15.87
CA PHE A 36 8.11 7.46 15.18
C PHE A 36 9.55 7.35 15.68
N GLU A 37 10.08 6.13 15.67
CA GLU A 37 11.45 5.85 16.02
C GLU A 37 12.18 5.37 14.77
N VAL A 38 13.39 5.88 14.54
CA VAL A 38 14.24 5.45 13.44
C VAL A 38 15.30 4.52 14.02
N GLY A 39 15.22 3.23 13.69
CA GLY A 39 16.19 2.21 14.10
C GLY A 39 17.03 1.70 12.93
N ALA A 40 17.93 0.76 13.21
CA ALA A 40 18.78 0.13 12.20
C ALA A 40 18.00 -0.59 11.09
N SER A 41 16.79 -1.08 11.40
CA SER A 41 15.91 -1.81 10.46
C SER A 41 14.89 -0.92 9.74
N GLY A 42 14.95 0.41 9.94
CA GLY A 42 14.01 1.37 9.39
C GLY A 42 13.20 2.13 10.45
N ALA A 43 12.22 2.90 9.98
CA ALA A 43 11.33 3.64 10.86
C ALA A 43 10.17 2.77 11.37
N LYS A 44 9.84 2.91 12.65
CA LYS A 44 8.74 2.22 13.32
C LYS A 44 7.82 3.25 13.98
N CYS A 45 6.51 3.02 13.92
CA CYS A 45 5.51 3.82 14.62
C CYS A 45 4.41 2.88 15.15
N ASP A 46 4.06 2.98 16.44
CA ASP A 46 3.01 2.14 17.06
C ASP A 46 1.63 2.34 16.44
N SER A 47 1.36 3.53 15.91
CA SER A 47 0.09 3.88 15.26
C SER A 47 0.11 3.74 13.74
N TYR A 48 1.12 3.07 13.18
CA TYR A 48 1.24 2.84 11.75
C TYR A 48 0.10 1.95 11.22
N TRP A 49 -0.58 2.42 10.18
CA TRP A 49 -1.66 1.67 9.52
C TRP A 49 -1.32 1.47 8.05
N THR A 50 -1.02 0.22 7.68
CA THR A 50 -0.69 -0.17 6.30
C THR A 50 -1.88 -0.06 5.35
N ILE A 51 -1.63 0.45 4.15
CA ILE A 51 -2.62 0.52 3.07
C ILE A 51 -2.52 -0.76 2.23
N LYS A 52 -3.59 -1.56 2.16
CA LYS A 52 -3.64 -2.69 1.23
C LYS A 52 -3.71 -2.15 -0.20
N LYS A 53 -2.63 -2.29 -0.96
CA LYS A 53 -2.71 -2.12 -2.42
C LYS A 53 -3.32 -3.38 -3.00
N GLU A 54 -4.62 -3.34 -3.24
CA GLU A 54 -5.30 -4.34 -4.06
C GLU A 54 -4.69 -4.25 -5.47
N VAL A 55 -3.79 -5.18 -5.81
CA VAL A 55 -3.21 -5.26 -7.16
C VAL A 55 -4.33 -5.71 -8.10
N SER A 56 -4.91 -4.78 -8.85
CA SER A 56 -5.78 -5.11 -9.98
C SER A 56 -4.93 -5.66 -11.11
N VAL A 57 -4.60 -6.96 -11.03
CA VAL A 57 -4.15 -7.70 -12.21
C VAL A 57 -5.32 -7.71 -13.17
N ARG A 58 -5.32 -6.77 -14.14
CA ARG A 58 -6.08 -6.95 -15.38
C ARG A 58 -5.46 -8.18 -16.03
N ASN A 59 -6.13 -9.32 -15.93
CA ASN A 59 -5.72 -10.51 -16.64
C ASN A 59 -5.64 -10.17 -18.13
N ALA A 60 -4.42 -10.06 -18.64
CA ALA A 60 -4.14 -10.25 -20.05
C ALA A 60 -4.46 -11.72 -20.34
N TYR A 61 -5.68 -11.97 -20.80
CA TYR A 61 -6.07 -13.23 -21.42
C TYR A 61 -5.39 -13.26 -22.80
N ASP A 62 -4.06 -13.43 -22.82
CA ASP A 62 -3.27 -13.64 -24.04
C ASP A 62 -2.83 -15.10 -24.09
N PHE A 63 -3.47 -15.83 -25.01
CA PHE A 63 -2.83 -16.73 -25.98
C PHE A 63 -1.95 -17.88 -25.44
N ASP A 64 -2.54 -19.05 -25.20
CA ASP A 64 -1.97 -20.33 -25.69
C ASP A 64 -3.04 -21.44 -25.65
N GLN A 65 -3.88 -21.50 -26.68
CA GLN A 65 -4.61 -22.72 -27.00
C GLN A 65 -4.27 -23.14 -28.43
N GLY A 66 -3.54 -24.23 -28.56
CA GLY A 66 -3.69 -25.13 -29.70
C GLY A 66 -2.49 -25.23 -30.63
N ALA A 67 -1.55 -26.10 -30.26
CA ALA A 67 -1.08 -27.21 -31.07
C ALA A 67 -0.94 -27.01 -32.60
N ALA A 68 0.30 -27.06 -33.09
CA ALA A 68 0.61 -27.73 -34.35
C ALA A 68 1.96 -28.45 -34.28
N ARG A 69 1.90 -29.78 -34.34
CA ARG A 69 3.03 -30.70 -34.58
C ARG A 69 3.66 -30.41 -35.94
N THR A 70 4.97 -30.56 -36.07
CA THR A 70 5.62 -31.56 -36.95
C THR A 70 7.13 -31.50 -36.72
N THR A 71 7.68 -32.47 -35.97
CA THR A 71 9.12 -32.78 -36.04
C THR A 71 9.30 -33.89 -37.05
N SER A 72 9.86 -33.56 -38.20
CA SER A 72 10.37 -34.53 -39.18
C SER A 72 11.65 -35.19 -38.67
N LYS A 73 11.61 -36.51 -38.54
CA LYS A 73 12.72 -37.49 -38.49
C LYS A 73 12.01 -38.84 -38.52
N GLU A 74 12.24 -39.76 -39.45
CA GLU A 74 13.44 -40.19 -40.17
C GLU A 74 13.15 -40.52 -41.64
#